data_AF-A0A7V8WA82-F1
#
_entry.id   AF-A0A7V8WA82-F1
#
_cell.length_a   1.000
_cell.length_b   1.000
_cell.length_c   1.000
_cell.angle_alpha   90.00
_cell.angle_beta   90.00
_cell.angle_gamma   90.00
#
_symmetry.space_group_name_H-M   'P 1'
#
loop_
_entity.id
_entity.type
_entity.pdbx_description
1 polymer ?
#
loop_
_entity_poly.entity_id
_entity_poly.type
_entity_poly.pdbx_seq_one_letter_code
_entity_poly.pdbx_strand_id
1 'polypeptide(L)'
;MPGPAAVEPGPSVGSLVRDTGLSLAAGERAAGAPVRWVHITELPDPTPWLSGGELVLTTGIQLRSAREQRAFVRRLAKHGLAGLGFGIGFDHATLPEALVTEARKLEFPLFEVPYRMPFIAITERAFTQIVNAGYETLRRGAEIHRRMERLVLEERGLDEVVRALATATGGAVCVLDPRGDTIASSAPWRAFPDDALAELRAQVAGQSSSGAEATSTFEPDHAALRGRALALPVATRGGQVPQAWL
;
A
#
# COMPACT_ATOMS: atom_id res chain seq x y z
N MET A 1 8.23 11.66 -12.09
CA MET A 1 8.35 10.31 -11.50
C MET A 1 7.01 9.90 -10.91
N PRO A 2 6.12 9.19 -11.62
CA PRO A 2 5.07 8.45 -10.92
C PRO A 2 5.73 7.17 -10.38
N GLY A 3 5.89 7.10 -9.06
CA GLY A 3 6.48 5.96 -8.36
C GLY A 3 5.61 4.70 -8.47
N PRO A 4 6.08 3.57 -7.92
CA PRO A 4 5.26 2.36 -7.81
C PRO A 4 3.93 2.74 -7.17
N ALA A 5 2.81 2.26 -7.74
CA ALA A 5 1.48 2.43 -7.17
C ALA A 5 1.57 2.03 -5.69
N ALA A 6 1.44 3.01 -4.81
CA ALA A 6 1.57 2.80 -3.38
C ALA A 6 0.59 1.70 -3.01
N VAL A 7 1.11 0.58 -2.50
CA VAL A 7 0.32 -0.31 -1.64
C VAL A 7 -0.38 0.62 -0.67
N GLU A 8 -1.71 0.71 -0.72
CA GLU A 8 -2.42 1.59 0.20
C GLU A 8 -2.00 1.16 1.60
N PRO A 9 -1.34 2.05 2.36
CA PRO A 9 -0.84 1.68 3.67
C PRO A 9 -2.02 1.22 4.51
N GLY A 10 -1.82 0.21 5.35
CA GLY A 10 -2.80 -0.16 6.38
C GLY A 10 -3.29 1.06 7.17
N PRO A 11 -4.33 0.93 8.00
CA PRO A 11 -4.97 2.08 8.66
C PRO A 11 -3.94 3.02 9.26
N SER A 12 -4.09 4.32 9.05
CA SER A 12 -3.26 5.29 9.73
C SER A 12 -3.94 5.75 11.02
N VAL A 13 -3.19 6.37 11.93
CA VAL A 13 -3.81 6.97 13.13
C VAL A 13 -4.87 7.99 12.70
N GLY A 14 -4.59 8.77 11.66
CA GLY A 14 -5.51 9.74 11.10
C GLY A 14 -6.79 9.12 10.51
N SER A 15 -6.71 7.96 9.85
CA SER A 15 -7.92 7.28 9.36
C SER A 15 -8.76 6.72 10.50
N LEU A 16 -8.13 6.11 11.50
CA LEU A 16 -8.82 5.54 12.66
C LEU A 16 -9.56 6.61 13.47
N VAL A 17 -8.90 7.74 13.74
CA VAL A 17 -9.48 8.85 14.50
C VAL A 17 -10.69 9.44 13.77
N ARG A 18 -10.61 9.64 12.45
CA ARG A 18 -11.76 10.11 11.65
C ARG A 18 -12.93 9.13 11.68
N ASP A 19 -12.66 7.85 11.47
CA ASP A 19 -13.69 6.82 11.37
C ASP A 19 -14.41 6.55 12.69
N THR A 20 -13.71 6.77 13.81
CA THR A 20 -14.28 6.64 15.16
C THR A 20 -14.89 7.94 15.67
N GLY A 21 -14.84 9.03 14.90
CA GLY A 21 -15.32 10.35 15.32
C GLY A 21 -14.51 10.96 16.47
N LEU A 22 -13.27 10.53 16.64
CA LEU A 22 -12.32 11.09 17.59
C LEU A 22 -11.58 12.29 16.97
N SER A 23 -10.72 12.94 17.76
CA SER A 23 -9.86 14.03 17.27
C SER A 23 -8.45 13.92 17.85
N LEU A 24 -7.46 14.27 17.03
CA LEU A 24 -6.06 14.35 17.46
C LEU A 24 -5.87 15.56 18.38
N ALA A 25 -5.12 15.36 19.45
CA ALA A 25 -4.65 16.40 20.36
C ALA A 25 -3.21 16.87 20.00
N ALA A 26 -2.46 16.05 19.26
CA ALA A 26 -1.12 16.34 18.77
C ALA A 26 -0.72 15.39 17.61
N GLY A 27 0.35 15.77 16.89
CA GLY A 27 1.04 14.90 15.93
C GLY A 27 0.34 14.74 14.59
N GLU A 28 -0.43 15.75 14.17
CA GLU A 28 -1.23 15.75 12.96
C GLU A 28 -0.39 15.46 11.70
N ARG A 29 0.86 15.94 11.67
CA ARG A 29 1.77 15.73 10.54
C ARG A 29 2.25 14.29 10.42
N ALA A 30 2.33 13.56 11.54
CA ALA A 30 2.74 12.16 11.57
C ALA A 30 1.55 11.18 11.57
N ALA A 31 0.31 11.68 11.65
CA ALA A 31 -0.89 10.84 11.74
C ALA A 31 -1.14 9.98 10.50
N GLY A 32 -0.43 10.22 9.38
CA GLY A 32 -0.45 9.38 8.19
C GLY A 32 0.39 8.10 8.30
N ALA A 33 1.15 7.91 9.39
CA ALA A 33 1.95 6.71 9.59
C ALA A 33 1.06 5.45 9.68
N PRO A 34 1.47 4.32 9.07
CA PRO A 34 0.69 3.08 9.08
C PRO A 34 0.66 2.47 10.48
N VAL A 35 -0.53 2.03 10.89
CA VAL A 35 -0.78 1.26 12.11
C VAL A 35 -0.80 -0.22 11.73
N ARG A 36 0.17 -0.98 12.25
CA ARG A 36 0.26 -2.42 12.00
C ARG A 36 -0.59 -3.26 12.94
N TRP A 37 -0.83 -2.74 14.15
CA TRP A 37 -1.52 -3.41 15.24
C TRP A 37 -1.95 -2.39 16.31
N VAL A 38 -2.94 -2.74 17.13
CA VAL A 38 -3.34 -1.96 18.30
C VAL A 38 -3.07 -2.75 19.57
N HIS A 39 -2.36 -2.16 20.53
CA HIS A 39 -2.00 -2.83 21.78
C HIS A 39 -2.52 -2.05 22.98
N ILE A 40 -3.26 -2.73 23.86
CA ILE A 40 -3.75 -2.15 25.11
C ILE A 40 -2.79 -2.53 26.23
N THR A 41 -2.32 -1.55 27.01
CA THR A 41 -1.39 -1.80 28.11
C THR A 41 -1.50 -0.74 29.20
N GLU A 42 -1.18 -1.14 30.43
CA GLU A 42 -1.03 -0.25 31.59
C GLU A 42 0.39 -0.30 32.15
N LEU A 43 1.32 -0.94 31.44
CA LEU A 43 2.71 -0.99 31.85
C LEU A 43 3.35 0.40 31.75
N PRO A 44 4.11 0.84 32.75
CA PRO A 44 4.85 2.09 32.68
C PRO A 44 5.82 2.13 31.50
N ASP A 45 6.33 0.97 31.06
CA ASP A 45 7.16 0.81 29.87
C ASP A 45 6.84 -0.47 29.08
N PRO A 46 6.02 -0.40 28.02
CA PRO A 46 5.66 -1.56 27.21
C PRO A 46 6.65 -1.85 26.07
N THR A 47 7.60 -0.95 25.77
CA THR A 47 8.44 -1.04 24.57
C THR A 47 9.29 -2.30 24.46
N PRO A 48 9.75 -2.97 25.55
CA PRO A 48 10.52 -4.22 25.41
C PRO A 48 9.76 -5.37 24.72
N TRP A 49 8.43 -5.30 24.63
CA TRP A 49 7.59 -6.33 24.01
C TRP A 49 6.94 -5.90 22.70
N LEU A 50 7.27 -4.71 22.20
CA LEU A 50 6.69 -4.13 20.98
C LEU A 50 7.73 -4.06 19.86
N SER A 51 7.29 -4.11 18.61
CA SER A 51 8.18 -4.11 17.44
C SER A 51 8.30 -2.73 16.78
N GLY A 52 7.43 -1.78 17.12
CA GLY A 52 7.28 -0.50 16.41
C GLY A 52 6.11 -0.55 15.41
N GLY A 53 5.50 0.61 15.14
CA GLY A 53 4.32 0.74 14.28
C GLY A 53 2.99 0.37 14.95
N GLU A 54 3.00 -0.03 16.22
CA GLU A 54 1.77 -0.25 16.98
C GLU A 54 1.14 1.07 17.46
N LEU A 55 -0.20 1.11 17.48
CA LEU A 55 -0.97 2.13 18.19
C LEU A 55 -1.20 1.62 19.63
N VAL A 56 -0.73 2.36 20.63
CA VAL A 56 -0.94 2.00 22.03
C VAL A 56 -2.22 2.65 22.56
N LEU A 57 -3.02 1.89 23.29
CA LEU A 57 -4.15 2.37 24.07
C LEU A 57 -3.91 2.14 25.55
N THR A 58 -4.17 3.16 26.38
CA THR A 58 -3.96 3.09 27.83
C THR A 58 -4.87 4.08 28.55
N THR A 59 -5.26 3.77 29.78
CA THR A 59 -5.90 4.74 30.70
C THR A 59 -4.85 5.55 31.47
N GLY A 60 -3.58 5.11 31.45
CA GLY A 60 -2.48 5.82 32.09
C GLY A 60 -2.56 5.80 33.62
N ILE A 61 -3.17 4.76 34.23
CA ILE A 61 -3.34 4.64 35.69
C ILE A 61 -2.00 4.70 36.47
N GLN A 62 -0.91 4.33 35.80
CA GLN A 62 0.45 4.40 36.34
C GLN A 62 1.18 5.75 36.08
N LEU A 63 0.60 6.67 35.29
CA LEU A 63 1.24 7.92 34.87
C LEU A 63 0.83 9.10 35.76
N ARG A 64 1.24 9.07 37.03
CA ARG A 64 0.74 9.97 38.09
C ARG A 64 1.45 11.33 38.14
N SER A 65 2.65 11.43 37.54
CA SER A 65 3.43 12.66 37.50
C SER A 65 3.68 13.14 36.08
N ALA A 66 3.87 14.45 35.92
CA ALA A 66 4.25 15.05 34.64
C ALA A 66 5.57 14.50 34.08
N ARG A 67 6.48 14.04 34.96
CA ARG A 67 7.74 13.39 34.55
C ARG A 67 7.49 12.04 33.89
N GLU A 68 6.64 11.20 34.49
CA GLU A 68 6.28 9.88 33.95
C GLU A 68 5.54 10.02 32.63
N GLN A 69 4.57 10.92 32.56
CA GLN A 69 3.80 11.26 31.35
C GLN A 69 4.71 11.63 30.17
N ARG A 70 5.64 12.57 30.36
CA ARG A 70 6.61 12.94 29.30
C ARG A 70 7.55 11.78 28.95
N ALA A 71 8.01 11.03 29.94
CA ALA A 71 8.91 9.89 29.71
C ALA A 71 8.22 8.79 28.89
N PHE A 72 6.93 8.57 29.13
CA PHE A 72 6.13 7.61 28.39
C PHE A 72 6.05 7.96 26.90
N VAL A 73 5.63 9.19 26.55
CA VAL A 73 5.59 9.65 25.15
C VAL A 73 6.96 9.51 24.48
N ARG A 74 8.03 9.97 25.13
CA ARG A 74 9.39 9.86 24.59
C ARG A 74 9.79 8.42 24.29
N ARG A 75 9.43 7.47 25.15
CA ARG A 75 9.73 6.05 24.95
C ARG A 75 8.97 5.47 23.77
N LEU A 76 7.66 5.72 23.68
CA LEU A 76 6.85 5.25 22.56
C LEU A 76 7.33 5.84 21.22
N ALA A 77 7.55 7.15 21.17
CA ALA A 77 8.02 7.83 19.97
C ALA A 77 9.42 7.36 19.54
N LYS A 78 10.36 7.21 20.49
CA LYS A 78 11.71 6.70 20.22
C LYS A 78 11.69 5.26 19.70
N HIS A 79 10.75 4.44 20.16
CA HIS A 79 10.58 3.06 19.73
C HIS A 79 9.77 2.92 18.42
N GLY A 80 9.40 4.05 17.79
CA GLY A 80 8.76 4.05 16.48
C GLY A 80 7.31 3.57 16.50
N LEU A 81 6.60 3.73 17.62
CA LEU A 81 5.16 3.45 17.67
C LEU A 81 4.39 4.42 16.77
N ALA A 82 3.22 3.99 16.29
CA ALA A 82 2.41 4.79 15.38
C ALA A 82 1.65 5.92 16.10
N GLY A 83 1.29 5.73 17.37
CA GLY A 83 0.59 6.74 18.16
C GLY A 83 0.13 6.25 19.53
N LEU A 84 -0.59 7.11 20.24
CA LEU A 84 -1.17 6.85 21.56
C LEU A 84 -2.63 7.32 21.61
N GLY A 85 -3.54 6.41 21.93
CA GLY A 85 -4.90 6.73 22.36
C GLY A 85 -5.00 6.67 23.87
N PHE A 86 -5.41 7.77 24.50
CA PHE A 86 -5.44 7.89 25.95
C PHE A 86 -6.87 7.92 26.48
N GLY A 87 -7.24 6.91 27.26
CA GLY A 87 -8.54 6.80 27.90
C GLY A 87 -8.69 7.77 29.07
N ILE A 88 -9.74 8.59 29.05
CA ILE A 88 -10.07 9.53 30.14
C ILE A 88 -11.35 9.11 30.87
N GLY A 89 -11.62 9.75 32.01
CA GLY A 89 -12.77 9.45 32.87
C GLY A 89 -12.50 8.36 33.91
N PHE A 90 -11.21 8.07 34.15
CA PHE A 90 -10.72 7.18 35.21
C PHE A 90 -9.86 8.02 36.18
N ASP A 91 -8.60 7.64 36.42
CA ASP A 91 -7.61 8.41 37.19
C ASP A 91 -7.28 9.77 36.56
N HIS A 92 -7.51 9.91 35.25
CA HIS A 92 -7.33 11.16 34.51
C HIS A 92 -8.69 11.62 33.96
N ALA A 93 -9.17 12.76 34.46
CA ALA A 93 -10.44 13.35 34.00
C ALA A 93 -10.35 13.90 32.57
N THR A 94 -9.17 14.37 32.16
CA THR A 94 -8.86 14.90 30.83
C THR A 94 -7.48 14.42 30.41
N LEU A 95 -7.12 14.59 29.13
CA LEU A 95 -5.74 14.41 28.68
C LEU A 95 -4.76 15.25 29.52
N PRO A 96 -3.74 14.63 30.15
CA PRO A 96 -2.73 15.38 30.90
C PRO A 96 -1.91 16.32 30.02
N GLU A 97 -1.76 17.58 30.42
CA GLU A 97 -1.07 18.61 29.63
C GLU A 97 0.39 18.23 29.30
N ALA A 98 1.06 17.53 30.21
CA ALA A 98 2.43 17.09 30.01
C ALA A 98 2.56 16.00 28.91
N LEU A 99 1.54 15.14 28.73
CA LEU A 99 1.45 14.20 27.61
C LEU A 99 1.30 14.98 26.30
N VAL A 100 0.33 15.90 26.23
CA VAL A 100 0.03 16.70 25.03
C VAL A 100 1.22 17.53 24.59
N THR A 101 1.86 18.24 25.53
CA THR A 101 3.02 19.08 25.26
C THR A 101 4.19 18.29 24.70
N GLU A 102 4.47 17.11 25.26
CA GLU A 102 5.57 16.27 24.77
C GLU A 102 5.26 15.63 23.42
N ALA A 103 4.02 15.18 23.22
CA ALA A 103 3.56 14.62 21.95
C ALA A 103 3.67 15.66 20.82
N ARG A 104 3.30 16.92 21.07
CA ARG A 104 3.48 18.03 20.11
C ARG A 104 4.94 18.24 19.75
N LYS A 105 5.84 18.29 20.74
CA LYS A 105 7.28 18.48 20.51
C LYS A 105 7.88 17.39 19.61
N LEU A 106 7.39 16.17 19.73
CA LEU A 106 7.87 15.01 19.00
C LEU A 106 7.08 14.73 17.72
N GLU A 107 6.04 15.52 17.43
CA GLU A 107 5.05 15.23 16.38
C GLU A 107 4.46 13.82 16.51
N PHE A 108 4.31 13.32 17.73
CA PHE A 108 3.81 11.98 17.99
C PHE A 108 2.27 11.99 18.04
N PRO A 109 1.56 11.20 17.23
CA PRO A 109 0.11 11.18 17.22
C PRO A 109 -0.47 10.81 18.59
N LEU A 110 -1.27 11.72 19.15
CA LEU A 110 -1.96 11.53 20.42
C LEU A 110 -3.43 11.91 20.25
N PHE A 111 -4.34 11.08 20.74
CA PHE A 111 -5.76 11.41 20.79
C PHE A 111 -6.40 10.97 22.10
N GLU A 112 -7.48 11.66 22.46
CA GLU A 112 -8.29 11.32 23.61
C GLU A 112 -9.30 10.23 23.25
N VAL A 113 -9.51 9.30 24.18
CA VAL A 113 -10.58 8.31 24.10
C VAL A 113 -11.55 8.56 25.27
N PRO A 114 -12.77 9.07 25.00
CA PRO A 114 -13.75 9.33 26.05
C PRO A 114 -14.18 8.03 26.75
N TYR A 115 -14.53 8.10 28.04
CA TYR A 115 -14.97 6.95 28.86
C TYR A 115 -16.05 6.07 28.19
N ARG A 116 -16.99 6.69 27.46
CA ARG A 116 -18.07 6.00 26.75
C ARG A 116 -17.62 5.18 25.54
N MET A 117 -16.38 5.37 25.08
CA MET A 117 -15.80 4.64 23.95
C MET A 117 -14.92 3.51 24.47
N PRO A 118 -15.36 2.25 24.37
CA PRO A 118 -14.56 1.13 24.81
C PRO A 118 -13.40 0.89 23.83
N PHE A 119 -12.19 0.61 24.34
CA PHE A 119 -11.02 0.36 23.50
C PHE A 119 -11.23 -0.77 22.48
N ILE A 120 -12.07 -1.76 22.80
CA ILE A 120 -12.39 -2.84 21.87
C ILE A 120 -12.96 -2.34 20.54
N ALA A 121 -13.79 -1.28 20.56
CA ALA A 121 -14.35 -0.70 19.33
C ALA A 121 -13.25 -0.11 18.43
N ILE A 122 -12.23 0.51 19.03
CA ILE A 122 -11.06 1.02 18.30
C ILE A 122 -10.25 -0.14 17.74
N THR A 123 -10.00 -1.19 18.54
CA THR A 123 -9.23 -2.35 18.09
C THR A 123 -9.93 -3.14 16.98
N GLU A 124 -11.25 -3.34 17.06
CA GLU A 124 -12.04 -4.02 16.02
C GLU A 124 -12.04 -3.23 14.71
N ARG A 125 -12.18 -1.90 14.80
CA ARG A 125 -12.12 -1.01 13.63
C ARG A 125 -10.75 -1.06 12.98
N ALA A 126 -9.69 -0.98 13.77
CA ALA A 126 -8.33 -1.06 13.27
C ALA A 126 -8.03 -2.42 12.63
N PHE A 127 -8.41 -3.52 13.29
CA PHE A 127 -8.22 -4.87 12.76
C PHE A 127 -8.96 -5.06 11.43
N THR A 128 -10.20 -4.60 11.34
CA THR A 128 -10.98 -4.64 10.09
C THR A 128 -10.25 -3.92 8.95
N GLN A 129 -9.68 -2.74 9.21
CA GLN A 129 -8.90 -2.00 8.20
C GLN A 129 -7.58 -2.70 7.85
N ILE A 130 -6.86 -3.23 8.84
CA ILE A 130 -5.61 -3.99 8.62
C ILE A 130 -5.88 -5.20 7.72
N VAL A 131 -6.93 -5.96 8.01
CA VAL A 131 -7.31 -7.13 7.22
C VAL A 131 -7.73 -6.74 5.80
N ASN A 132 -8.58 -5.72 5.66
CA ASN A 132 -9.09 -5.30 4.35
C ASN A 132 -8.01 -4.74 3.42
N ALA A 133 -6.94 -4.13 3.96
CA ALA A 133 -5.81 -3.66 3.15
C ALA A 133 -5.13 -4.81 2.37
N GLY A 134 -5.09 -6.03 2.92
CA GLY A 134 -4.59 -7.22 2.22
C GLY A 134 -5.57 -7.77 1.18
N TYR A 135 -6.88 -7.70 1.45
CA TYR A 135 -7.91 -8.26 0.58
C TYR A 135 -8.15 -7.46 -0.70
N GLU A 136 -8.02 -6.13 -0.68
CA GLU A 136 -8.31 -5.30 -1.85
C GLU A 136 -7.35 -5.53 -3.02
N THR A 137 -6.06 -5.78 -2.75
CA THR A 137 -5.08 -6.09 -3.81
C THR A 137 -5.43 -7.40 -4.51
N LEU A 138 -5.76 -8.44 -3.74
CA LEU A 138 -6.17 -9.74 -4.27
C LEU A 138 -7.51 -9.64 -5.02
N ARG A 139 -8.46 -8.89 -4.47
CA ARG A 139 -9.78 -8.66 -5.08
C ARG A 139 -9.66 -7.94 -6.43
N ARG A 140 -8.85 -6.87 -6.50
CA ARG A 140 -8.58 -6.15 -7.76
C ARG A 140 -7.93 -7.06 -8.80
N GLY A 141 -6.93 -7.86 -8.41
CA GLY A 141 -6.31 -8.85 -9.30
C GLY A 141 -7.33 -9.85 -9.85
N ALA A 142 -8.18 -10.41 -8.99
CA ALA A 142 -9.23 -11.34 -9.38
C ALA A 142 -10.31 -10.70 -10.28
N GLU A 143 -10.67 -9.44 -10.03
CA GLU A 143 -11.65 -8.70 -10.84
C GLU A 143 -11.12 -8.42 -12.25
N ILE A 144 -9.85 -7.99 -12.36
CA ILE A 144 -9.17 -7.80 -13.65
C ILE A 144 -9.13 -9.14 -14.40
N HIS A 145 -8.72 -10.22 -13.73
CA HIS A 145 -8.66 -11.55 -14.36
C HIS A 145 -10.01 -12.01 -14.91
N ARG A 146 -11.08 -11.96 -14.11
CA ARG A 146 -12.44 -12.32 -14.56
C ARG A 146 -12.94 -11.47 -15.71
N ARG A 147 -12.57 -10.18 -15.75
CA ARG A 147 -12.91 -9.30 -16.87
C ARG A 147 -12.20 -9.73 -18.15
N MET A 148 -10.93 -10.14 -18.07
CA MET A 148 -10.19 -10.67 -19.22
C MET A 148 -10.77 -12.01 -19.69
N GLU A 149 -11.03 -12.94 -18.78
CA GLU A 149 -11.65 -14.23 -19.11
C GLU A 149 -12.97 -14.04 -19.86
N ARG A 150 -13.81 -13.11 -19.39
CA ARG A 150 -15.09 -12.80 -20.04
C ARG A 150 -14.91 -12.27 -21.47
N LEU A 151 -13.97 -11.35 -21.69
CA LEU A 151 -13.70 -10.81 -23.02
C LEU A 151 -13.21 -11.88 -24.00
N VAL A 152 -12.41 -12.83 -23.50
CA VAL A 152 -11.95 -13.98 -24.29
C VAL A 152 -13.12 -14.92 -24.61
N LEU A 153 -13.96 -15.25 -23.62
CA LEU A 153 -15.14 -16.12 -23.81
C LEU A 153 -16.22 -15.51 -24.70
N GLU A 154 -16.37 -14.19 -24.69
CA GLU A 154 -17.29 -13.44 -25.57
C GLU A 154 -16.73 -13.25 -26.99
N GLU A 155 -15.56 -13.83 -27.32
CA GLU A 155 -14.88 -13.73 -28.62
C GLU A 155 -14.68 -12.27 -29.11
N ARG A 156 -14.53 -11.34 -28.17
CA ARG A 156 -14.45 -9.87 -28.41
C ARG A 156 -13.19 -9.41 -29.16
N GLY A 157 -12.31 -10.33 -29.54
CA GLY A 157 -11.04 -10.05 -30.23
C GLY A 157 -9.94 -9.51 -29.30
N LEU A 158 -8.69 -9.61 -29.77
CA LEU A 158 -7.49 -9.25 -29.00
C LEU A 158 -7.45 -7.75 -28.64
N ASP A 159 -7.93 -6.88 -29.51
CA ASP A 159 -7.91 -5.42 -29.29
C ASP A 159 -8.73 -4.99 -28.06
N GLU A 160 -9.87 -5.64 -27.81
CA GLU A 160 -10.70 -5.36 -26.63
C GLU A 160 -10.04 -5.83 -25.33
N VAL A 161 -9.34 -6.97 -25.37
CA VAL A 161 -8.56 -7.49 -24.24
C VAL A 161 -7.42 -6.52 -23.91
N VAL A 162 -6.66 -6.09 -24.93
CA VAL A 162 -5.55 -5.14 -24.78
C VAL A 162 -6.05 -3.78 -24.28
N ARG A 163 -7.19 -3.30 -24.75
CA ARG A 163 -7.82 -2.07 -24.24
C ARG A 163 -8.24 -2.18 -22.78
N ALA A 164 -8.85 -3.30 -22.40
CA ALA A 164 -9.28 -3.53 -21.03
C ALA A 164 -8.07 -3.65 -20.07
N LEU A 165 -7.00 -4.30 -20.49
CA LEU A 165 -5.71 -4.35 -19.77
C LEU A 165 -5.12 -2.95 -19.60
N ALA A 166 -5.00 -2.18 -20.67
CA ALA A 166 -4.46 -0.82 -20.63
C ALA A 166 -5.27 0.12 -19.72
N THR A 167 -6.59 -0.06 -19.70
CA THR A 167 -7.48 0.67 -18.79
C THR A 167 -7.26 0.25 -17.33
N ALA A 168 -7.13 -1.05 -17.07
CA ALA A 168 -6.95 -1.59 -15.72
C ALA A 168 -5.57 -1.25 -15.11
N THR A 169 -4.52 -1.21 -15.92
CA THR A 169 -3.15 -0.85 -15.49
C THR A 169 -2.91 0.65 -15.50
N GLY A 170 -3.81 1.45 -16.10
CA GLY A 170 -3.64 2.89 -16.27
C GLY A 170 -2.48 3.26 -17.21
N GLY A 171 -2.02 2.32 -18.04
CA GLY A 171 -0.83 2.45 -18.87
C GLY A 171 -1.08 2.14 -20.35
N ALA A 172 0.00 2.10 -21.12
CA ALA A 172 -0.01 1.54 -22.47
C ALA A 172 0.30 0.04 -22.42
N VAL A 173 -0.33 -0.71 -23.32
CA VAL A 173 -0.14 -2.14 -23.49
C VAL A 173 0.00 -2.41 -24.99
N CYS A 174 0.96 -3.23 -25.40
CA CYS A 174 1.14 -3.65 -26.78
C CYS A 174 1.43 -5.15 -26.83
N VAL A 175 0.85 -5.83 -27.80
CA VAL A 175 1.16 -7.23 -28.10
C VAL A 175 2.02 -7.25 -29.36
N LEU A 176 3.22 -7.81 -29.24
CA LEU A 176 4.18 -7.98 -30.33
C LEU A 176 4.28 -9.45 -30.70
N ASP A 177 4.45 -9.73 -31.99
CA ASP A 177 4.82 -11.06 -32.45
C ASP A 177 6.32 -11.32 -32.16
N PRO A 178 6.84 -12.54 -32.41
CA PRO A 178 8.24 -12.86 -32.18
C PRO A 178 9.23 -12.06 -33.06
N ARG A 179 8.74 -11.41 -34.13
CA ARG A 179 9.54 -10.55 -35.02
C ARG A 179 9.53 -9.09 -34.59
N GLY A 180 8.78 -8.75 -33.53
CA GLY A 180 8.60 -7.39 -33.05
C GLY A 180 7.48 -6.63 -33.78
N ASP A 181 6.71 -7.28 -34.66
CA ASP A 181 5.57 -6.64 -35.32
C ASP A 181 4.40 -6.50 -34.34
N THR A 182 3.72 -5.36 -34.34
CA THR A 182 2.59 -5.14 -33.42
C THR A 182 1.34 -5.85 -33.91
N ILE A 183 0.85 -6.78 -33.10
CA ILE A 183 -0.40 -7.51 -33.31
C ILE A 183 -1.59 -6.68 -32.81
N ALA A 184 -1.46 -6.07 -31.63
CA ALA A 184 -2.49 -5.22 -31.02
C ALA A 184 -1.86 -4.20 -30.08
N SER A 185 -2.49 -3.04 -29.88
CA SER A 185 -2.01 -2.07 -28.89
C SER A 185 -3.14 -1.17 -28.39
N SER A 186 -3.01 -0.70 -27.15
CA SER A 186 -3.91 0.29 -26.56
C SER A 186 -3.17 1.16 -25.56
N ALA A 187 -3.36 2.48 -25.68
CA ALA A 187 -2.75 3.46 -24.80
C ALA A 187 -3.75 4.59 -24.47
N PRO A 188 -4.80 4.31 -23.67
CA PRO A 188 -5.91 5.23 -23.46
C PRO A 188 -5.49 6.51 -22.72
N TRP A 189 -4.43 6.44 -21.89
CA TRP A 189 -3.99 7.55 -21.05
C TRP A 189 -2.61 8.10 -21.42
N ARG A 190 -1.70 7.24 -21.90
CA ARG A 190 -0.32 7.62 -22.22
C ARG A 190 0.29 6.68 -23.24
N ALA A 191 0.58 7.16 -24.44
CA ALA A 191 1.24 6.40 -25.50
C ALA A 191 2.70 6.07 -25.17
N PHE A 192 3.21 5.00 -25.79
CA PHE A 192 4.65 4.77 -25.88
C PHE A 192 5.28 5.89 -26.72
N PRO A 193 6.44 6.44 -26.32
CA PRO A 193 7.26 7.21 -27.23
C PRO A 193 7.65 6.36 -28.45
N ASP A 194 7.66 6.96 -29.66
CA ASP A 194 7.89 6.22 -30.90
C ASP A 194 9.28 5.56 -30.96
N ASP A 195 10.30 6.26 -30.45
CA ASP A 195 11.67 5.76 -30.29
C ASP A 195 11.74 4.58 -29.31
N ALA A 196 11.06 4.70 -28.17
CA ALA A 196 10.98 3.65 -27.17
C ALA A 196 10.29 2.38 -27.69
N LEU A 197 9.22 2.55 -28.47
CA LEU A 197 8.50 1.43 -29.07
C LEU A 197 9.35 0.76 -30.16
N ALA A 198 10.06 1.53 -30.98
CA ALA A 198 10.96 0.98 -31.99
C ALA A 198 12.09 0.15 -31.37
N GLU A 199 12.70 0.65 -30.29
CA GLU A 199 13.74 -0.09 -29.56
C GLU A 199 13.19 -1.37 -28.90
N LEU A 200 12.00 -1.31 -28.29
CA LEU A 200 11.34 -2.48 -27.71
C LEU A 200 11.07 -3.56 -28.77
N ARG A 201 10.57 -3.18 -29.95
CA ARG A 201 10.34 -4.13 -31.06
C ARG A 201 11.64 -4.81 -31.51
N ALA A 202 12.73 -4.05 -31.60
CA ALA A 202 14.05 -4.59 -31.96
C ALA A 202 14.59 -5.56 -30.88
N GLN A 203 14.41 -5.24 -29.60
CA GLN A 203 14.77 -6.11 -28.49
C GLN A 203 14.01 -7.44 -28.54
N VAL A 204 12.68 -7.40 -28.75
CA VAL A 204 11.83 -8.60 -28.90
C VAL A 204 12.28 -9.45 -30.09
N ALA A 205 12.53 -8.85 -31.25
CA ALA A 205 13.02 -9.54 -32.44
C ALA A 205 14.39 -10.22 -32.21
N GLY A 206 15.27 -9.55 -31.46
CA GLY A 206 16.58 -10.06 -31.07
C GLY A 206 16.51 -11.28 -30.15
N GLN A 207 15.55 -11.31 -29.21
CA GLN A 207 15.37 -12.44 -28.30
C GLN A 207 14.92 -13.72 -29.03
N SER A 208 14.03 -13.59 -30.00
CA SER A 208 13.58 -14.72 -30.84
C SER A 208 14.69 -15.32 -31.70
N SER A 209 15.69 -14.51 -32.07
CA SER A 209 16.81 -14.90 -32.94
C SER A 209 17.96 -15.58 -32.17
N SER A 210 18.05 -15.37 -30.85
CA SER A 210 19.19 -15.81 -30.04
C SER A 210 19.17 -17.30 -29.67
N GLY A 211 18.12 -18.07 -30.01
CA GLY A 211 18.05 -19.53 -29.82
C GLY A 211 18.11 -20.05 -28.38
N ALA A 212 18.39 -19.19 -27.41
CA ALA A 212 18.32 -19.47 -25.98
C ALA A 212 16.90 -19.21 -25.49
N GLU A 213 16.42 -20.07 -24.62
CA GLU A 213 15.11 -20.08 -23.96
C GLU A 213 14.66 -18.69 -23.42
N ALA A 214 14.19 -17.81 -24.29
CA ALA A 214 13.63 -16.51 -23.93
C ALA A 214 12.20 -16.69 -23.40
N THR A 215 12.07 -17.42 -22.30
CA THR A 215 10.80 -17.65 -21.58
C THR A 215 10.65 -16.75 -20.35
N SER A 216 11.63 -15.87 -20.09
CA SER A 216 11.60 -14.97 -18.94
C SER A 216 11.15 -13.56 -19.31
N THR A 217 10.32 -12.99 -18.44
CA THR A 217 9.99 -11.57 -18.41
C THR A 217 11.27 -10.74 -18.37
N PHE A 218 11.31 -9.65 -19.13
CA PHE A 218 12.42 -8.69 -19.10
C PHE A 218 11.93 -7.25 -18.99
N GLU A 219 12.85 -6.37 -18.59
CA GLU A 219 12.62 -4.93 -18.51
C GLU A 219 13.19 -4.27 -19.77
N PRO A 220 12.44 -3.42 -20.50
CA PRO A 220 12.96 -2.76 -21.70
C PRO A 220 14.10 -1.78 -21.40
N ASP A 221 15.16 -1.80 -22.22
CA ASP A 221 16.38 -0.99 -21.95
C ASP A 221 16.18 0.52 -22.12
N HIS A 222 15.24 0.94 -22.97
CA HIS A 222 15.04 2.35 -23.31
C HIS A 222 14.73 3.19 -22.06
N ALA A 223 15.40 4.34 -21.91
CA ALA A 223 15.33 5.18 -20.71
C ALA A 223 13.92 5.61 -20.31
N ALA A 224 13.00 5.77 -21.27
CA ALA A 224 11.60 6.11 -21.01
C ALA A 224 10.75 4.96 -20.43
N LEU A 225 11.20 3.72 -20.60
CA LEU A 225 10.50 2.49 -20.21
C LEU A 225 11.14 1.80 -19.00
N ARG A 226 12.44 1.98 -18.81
CA ARG A 226 13.19 1.45 -17.67
C ARG A 226 12.53 1.80 -16.32
N GLY A 227 12.30 0.78 -15.50
CA GLY A 227 11.65 0.82 -14.19
C GLY A 227 10.13 1.04 -14.25
N ARG A 228 9.54 1.05 -15.45
CA ARG A 228 8.16 1.49 -15.69
C ARG A 228 7.37 0.61 -16.66
N ALA A 229 8.03 -0.33 -17.33
CA ALA A 229 7.44 -1.28 -18.25
C ALA A 229 8.09 -2.66 -18.07
N LEU A 230 7.35 -3.70 -18.44
CA LEU A 230 7.83 -5.08 -18.46
C LEU A 230 7.36 -5.69 -19.78
N ALA A 231 8.20 -6.52 -20.39
CA ALA A 231 7.88 -7.34 -21.54
C ALA A 231 7.69 -8.78 -21.08
N LEU A 232 6.50 -9.32 -21.29
CA LEU A 232 6.04 -10.61 -20.78
C LEU A 232 5.87 -11.61 -21.94
N PRO A 233 6.54 -12.77 -21.93
CA PRO A 233 6.34 -13.76 -22.96
C PRO A 233 4.96 -14.43 -22.83
N VAL A 234 4.25 -14.55 -23.95
CA VAL A 234 2.97 -15.25 -24.04
C VAL A 234 3.19 -16.59 -24.74
N ALA A 235 3.17 -17.67 -23.95
CA ALA A 235 3.31 -19.04 -24.45
C ALA A 235 1.94 -19.73 -24.60
N THR A 236 1.75 -20.48 -25.68
CA THR A 236 0.59 -21.37 -25.84
C THR A 236 0.86 -22.71 -25.13
N ARG A 237 -0.19 -23.34 -24.58
CA ARG A 237 -0.09 -24.66 -23.92
C ARG A 237 0.66 -25.65 -24.81
N GLY A 238 1.85 -26.07 -24.38
CA GLY A 238 2.68 -27.10 -25.03
C GLY A 238 3.88 -26.62 -25.85
N GLY A 239 4.13 -25.30 -25.97
CA GLY A 239 5.29 -24.76 -26.71
C GLY A 239 6.41 -24.24 -25.81
N GLN A 240 7.67 -24.53 -26.17
CA GLN A 240 8.88 -23.98 -25.51
C GLN A 240 9.25 -22.56 -25.98
N VAL A 241 8.63 -22.05 -27.04
CA VAL A 241 8.95 -20.74 -27.65
C VAL A 241 7.75 -19.78 -27.49
N PRO A 242 7.96 -18.52 -27.04
CA PRO A 242 6.89 -17.53 -26.96
C PRO A 242 6.29 -17.28 -28.35
N GLN A 243 4.96 -17.25 -28.45
CA GLN A 243 4.28 -16.91 -29.71
C GLN A 243 3.91 -15.43 -29.81
N ALA A 244 3.98 -14.70 -28.69
CA ALA A 244 3.84 -13.25 -28.64
C ALA A 244 4.50 -12.71 -27.37
N TRP A 245 4.62 -11.39 -27.30
CA TRP A 245 5.10 -10.62 -26.16
C TRP A 245 4.07 -9.55 -25.80
N LEU A 246 3.80 -9.36 -24.51
CA LEU A 246 2.90 -8.34 -23.95
C LEU A 246 3.70 -7.24 -23.23
#